data_AF-M5BQI9-F1
#
_entry.id   AF-M5BQI9-F1
#
_cell.length_a   1.000
_cell.length_b   1.000
_cell.length_c   1.000
_cell.angle_alpha   90.00
_cell.angle_beta   90.00
_cell.angle_gamma   90.00
#
_symmetry.space_group_name_H-M   'P 1'
#
loop_
_entity.id
_entity.type
_entity.pdbx_description
1 polymer ?
#
loop_
_entity_poly.entity_id
_entity_poly.type
_entity_poly.pdbx_seq_one_letter_code
_entity_poly.pdbx_strand_id
1 'polypeptide(L)'
;MYSSPGEAQSSVPIPTTRPPPNRAPTRTGPELKRGKTLTRPERGVAPVPLINPPAPLLPAPGAQKVVVSDDGFDVWVTFSRVVTFWAPGMLLASMGGMKDPAVQQAWREKVALCIIAAIMGGVVGFATIGLERVLCPESAVVKPGELARVGTQAGTLGVAGQLVNISNARSPAGVDFFRLADQLSGQDITTLFTRTANDYANCRGSTFAAATDNPCPNAAACPIGAINQQTLQTLQITNTSLQVGYDWEHVTALSNFLVIDGAVLNFKPYMEAHPNEIQNDSIDKAIRTVLRVRPGSSGKDATRLFTNRADLQSAIPCLTQRYYAGRIDKLSPGCFVSSLFLYISLIVIMSIVLVRFAMACVFNWFLSARMAATPKNLGRTVQKRHGTLV
;
A
#
# COMPACT_ATOMS: atom_id res chain seq x y z
N MET A 1 75.21 56.28 11.17
CA MET A 1 75.31 57.56 11.89
C MET A 1 74.18 58.45 11.43
N TYR A 2 73.29 58.80 12.37
CA TYR A 2 72.30 59.90 12.39
C TYR A 2 71.67 60.41 11.09
N SER A 3 70.34 60.32 10.99
CA SER A 3 69.49 61.44 10.54
C SER A 3 68.04 61.30 11.03
N SER A 4 67.48 62.44 11.45
CA SER A 4 66.21 62.71 12.14
C SER A 4 64.92 62.22 11.48
N PRO A 5 63.82 62.26 12.24
CA PRO A 5 62.67 63.10 11.86
C PRO A 5 62.16 63.92 13.08
N GLY A 6 61.53 65.10 12.97
CA GLY A 6 60.64 65.61 11.93
C GLY A 6 59.19 65.53 12.43
N GLU A 7 58.66 66.65 12.95
CA GLU A 7 57.29 66.86 13.45
C GLU A 7 56.16 66.41 12.50
N ALA A 8 55.04 65.89 13.05
CA ALA A 8 53.67 66.30 12.68
C ALA A 8 52.57 65.63 13.54
N GLN A 9 51.94 66.45 14.37
CA GLN A 9 50.48 66.65 14.53
C GLN A 9 49.51 65.47 14.78
N SER A 10 48.91 65.50 15.96
CA SER A 10 47.71 64.79 16.37
C SER A 10 46.44 65.36 15.69
N SER A 11 45.67 64.51 15.00
CA SER A 11 44.33 64.86 14.53
C SER A 11 43.25 64.07 15.28
N VAL A 12 42.56 64.75 16.18
CA VAL A 12 41.32 64.29 16.83
C VAL A 12 40.16 64.39 15.83
N PRO A 13 39.31 63.36 15.64
CA PRO A 13 38.14 63.48 14.78
C PRO A 13 37.00 64.24 15.47
N ILE A 14 36.53 65.31 14.82
CA ILE A 14 35.35 66.11 15.20
C ILE A 14 34.08 65.43 14.64
N PRO A 15 32.98 65.29 15.40
CA PRO A 15 31.71 64.78 14.85
C PRO A 15 31.03 65.85 13.99
N THR A 16 30.84 65.56 12.69
CA THR A 16 30.09 66.43 11.79
C THR A 16 28.59 66.18 11.92
N THR A 17 27.85 67.14 12.49
CA THR A 17 26.39 67.24 12.37
C THR A 17 26.02 68.01 11.10
N ARG A 18 25.61 67.32 10.03
CA ARG A 18 24.96 67.97 8.88
C ARG A 18 23.70 67.20 8.48
N PRO A 19 22.50 67.78 8.62
CA PRO A 19 21.29 67.18 8.07
C PRO A 19 21.27 67.33 6.53
N PRO A 20 20.76 66.34 5.78
CA PRO A 20 20.66 66.41 4.32
C PRO A 20 19.56 67.40 3.87
N PRO A 21 19.67 67.99 2.67
CA PRO A 21 18.77 69.05 2.21
C PRO A 21 17.40 68.51 1.79
N ASN A 22 16.35 69.16 2.29
CA ASN A 22 14.97 68.96 1.82
C ASN A 22 14.80 69.64 0.45
N ARG A 23 14.67 68.85 -0.61
CA ARG A 23 14.23 69.33 -1.93
C ARG A 23 12.81 68.80 -2.18
N ALA A 24 11.82 69.65 -1.93
CA ALA A 24 10.45 69.43 -2.38
C ALA A 24 10.26 70.06 -3.77
N PRO A 25 9.64 69.36 -4.75
CA PRO A 25 8.98 70.01 -5.84
C PRO A 25 7.46 70.07 -5.59
N THR A 26 6.92 71.27 -5.81
CA THR A 26 5.51 71.59 -5.82
C THR A 26 4.81 71.01 -7.06
N ARG A 27 3.56 70.58 -6.89
CA ARG A 27 2.42 70.72 -7.83
C ARG A 27 1.90 69.46 -8.62
N THR A 28 0.62 69.17 -8.34
CA THR A 28 -0.51 68.63 -9.15
C THR A 28 -0.49 67.23 -9.78
N GLY A 29 -1.47 66.40 -9.36
CA GLY A 29 -2.02 65.27 -10.15
C GLY A 29 -1.96 63.90 -9.46
N PRO A 30 -3.00 63.03 -9.53
CA PRO A 30 -3.11 61.84 -8.70
C PRO A 30 -2.43 60.64 -9.38
N GLU A 31 -1.18 60.35 -9.02
CA GLU A 31 -0.55 59.05 -9.30
C GLU A 31 -0.27 58.32 -7.99
N LEU A 32 -0.97 57.21 -7.77
CA LEU A 32 -0.69 56.23 -6.72
C LEU A 32 0.67 55.58 -6.97
N LYS A 33 1.75 56.19 -6.49
CA LYS A 33 3.05 55.51 -6.39
C LYS A 33 3.02 54.55 -5.20
N ARG A 34 3.18 53.27 -5.51
CA ARG A 34 3.38 52.14 -4.59
C ARG A 34 4.31 52.55 -3.46
N GLY A 35 3.73 52.81 -2.28
CA GLY A 35 4.49 53.13 -1.09
C GLY A 35 5.52 52.03 -0.83
N LYS A 36 6.76 52.42 -0.54
CA LYS A 36 7.77 51.50 -0.01
C LYS A 36 7.10 50.68 1.09
N THR A 37 7.07 49.37 0.90
CA THR A 37 6.59 48.43 1.91
C THR A 37 7.34 48.73 3.21
N LEU A 38 6.59 49.02 4.28
CA LEU A 38 7.12 49.15 5.63
C LEU A 38 7.90 47.87 5.96
N THR A 39 9.21 47.93 5.84
CA THR A 39 10.08 46.88 6.37
C THR A 39 9.96 46.95 7.88
N ARG A 40 9.28 45.94 8.44
CA ARG A 40 9.20 45.69 9.88
C ARG A 40 10.61 45.72 10.48
N PRO A 41 10.92 46.58 11.46
CA PRO A 41 12.26 46.72 12.04
C PRO A 41 12.81 45.41 12.65
N GLU A 42 11.92 44.48 12.98
CA GLU A 42 12.22 43.16 13.57
C GLU A 42 12.91 42.17 12.63
N ARG A 43 13.27 42.56 11.40
CA ARG A 43 14.08 41.74 10.48
C ARG A 43 15.52 42.24 10.34
N GLY A 44 15.97 43.10 11.26
CA GLY A 44 17.40 43.19 11.58
C GLY A 44 17.78 41.91 12.31
N VAL A 45 18.77 41.18 11.79
CA VAL A 45 19.46 40.14 12.57
C VAL A 45 19.85 40.81 13.89
N ALA A 46 19.30 40.36 15.01
CA ALA A 46 19.76 40.84 16.31
C ALA A 46 21.29 40.70 16.31
N PRO A 47 22.06 41.77 16.59
CA PRO A 47 23.51 41.64 16.65
C PRO A 47 23.81 40.47 17.59
N VAL A 48 24.62 39.53 17.11
CA VAL A 48 25.04 38.35 17.88
C VAL A 48 25.40 38.84 19.28
N PRO A 49 24.79 38.32 20.35
CA PRO A 49 25.12 38.77 21.70
C PRO A 49 26.64 38.67 21.83
N LEU A 50 27.28 39.76 22.27
CA LEU A 50 28.72 39.83 22.49
C LEU A 50 29.10 38.74 23.50
N ILE A 51 29.42 37.56 23.00
CA ILE A 51 29.71 36.36 23.79
C ILE A 51 31.10 36.46 24.43
N ASN A 52 31.89 37.49 24.10
CA ASN A 52 33.05 37.90 24.86
C ASN A 52 33.11 39.43 24.89
N PRO A 53 32.75 40.12 26.00
CA PRO A 53 33.27 41.47 26.20
C PRO A 53 34.81 41.39 26.17
N PRO A 54 35.53 42.36 25.55
CA PRO A 54 36.98 42.41 25.65
C PRO A 54 37.34 42.37 27.13
N ALA A 55 38.22 41.43 27.50
CA ALA A 55 38.59 41.17 28.88
C ALA A 55 38.92 42.51 29.56
N PRO A 56 38.27 42.87 30.68
CA PRO A 56 38.77 43.97 31.49
C PRO A 56 40.22 43.63 31.85
N LEU A 57 41.12 44.60 31.72
CA LEU A 57 42.57 44.46 31.98
C LEU A 57 42.90 44.15 33.45
N LEU A 58 41.91 43.77 34.27
CA LEU A 58 42.04 43.43 35.68
C LEU A 58 41.16 42.21 35.98
N PRO A 59 41.70 41.17 36.64
CA PRO A 59 40.93 39.99 37.01
C PRO A 59 39.95 40.31 38.16
N ALA A 60 38.65 40.24 37.89
CA ALA A 60 37.63 40.25 38.93
C ALA A 60 37.47 38.83 39.52
N PRO A 61 37.53 38.65 40.85
CA PRO A 61 37.36 37.34 41.46
C PRO A 61 35.89 36.92 41.32
N GLY A 62 35.62 35.86 40.54
CA GLY A 62 34.28 35.27 40.41
C GLY A 62 33.73 35.14 38.98
N ALA A 63 34.44 35.60 37.95
CA ALA A 63 34.02 35.38 36.56
C ALA A 63 34.31 33.93 36.12
N GLN A 64 33.36 33.01 36.34
CA GLN A 64 33.40 31.70 35.71
C GLN A 64 33.17 31.87 34.20
N LYS A 65 34.17 31.49 33.40
CA LYS A 65 34.00 31.19 31.98
C LYS A 65 32.95 30.07 31.88
N VAL A 66 31.76 30.37 31.36
CA VAL A 66 30.84 29.32 30.90
C VAL A 66 31.48 28.73 29.66
N VAL A 67 32.28 27.68 29.85
CA VAL A 67 32.70 26.81 28.76
C VAL A 67 31.47 26.00 28.38
N VAL A 68 30.78 26.42 27.31
CA VAL A 68 29.83 25.54 26.64
C VAL A 68 30.68 24.47 25.97
N SER A 69 30.84 23.34 26.64
CA SER A 69 31.47 22.14 26.09
C SER A 69 30.52 21.55 25.05
N ASP A 70 30.68 21.93 23.79
CA ASP A 70 29.99 21.31 22.65
C ASP A 70 30.92 20.28 21.99
N ASP A 71 31.40 19.32 22.79
CA ASP A 71 32.23 18.19 22.35
C ASP A 71 31.37 16.93 22.16
N GLY A 72 30.29 17.06 21.39
CA GLY A 72 29.49 15.94 20.92
C GLY A 72 29.20 16.14 19.46
N PHE A 73 29.53 15.15 18.62
CA PHE A 73 29.10 15.14 17.22
C PHE A 73 27.61 15.43 17.14
N ASP A 74 27.22 16.60 16.64
CA ASP A 74 25.82 16.90 16.39
C ASP A 74 25.33 15.96 15.29
N VAL A 75 24.51 14.98 15.70
CA VAL A 75 23.96 13.92 14.86
C VAL A 75 23.20 14.53 13.68
N TRP A 76 22.54 15.66 13.89
CA TRP A 76 21.77 16.36 12.86
C TRP A 76 22.68 17.05 11.84
N VAL A 77 23.75 17.69 12.30
CA VAL A 77 24.78 18.29 11.43
C VAL A 77 25.48 17.22 10.60
N THR A 78 25.77 16.07 11.21
CA THR A 78 26.39 14.93 10.52
C THR A 78 25.44 14.33 9.49
N PHE A 79 24.18 14.09 9.85
CA PHE A 79 23.14 13.59 8.96
C PHE A 79 22.89 14.52 7.77
N SER A 80 22.76 15.83 8.00
CA SER A 80 22.54 16.80 6.93
C SER A 80 23.72 16.86 5.95
N ARG A 81 24.96 16.68 6.42
CA ARG A 81 26.15 16.55 5.56
C ARG A 81 26.16 15.25 4.75
N VAL A 82 25.74 14.12 5.33
CA VAL A 82 25.63 12.83 4.64
C VAL A 82 24.57 12.89 3.55
N VAL A 83 23.37 13.40 3.83
CA VAL A 83 22.27 13.46 2.85
C VAL A 83 22.57 14.45 1.71
N THR A 84 23.37 15.48 1.97
CA THR A 84 23.81 16.47 0.97
C THR A 84 25.21 16.20 0.42
N PHE A 85 25.68 14.95 0.46
CA PHE A 85 27.02 14.56 -0.01
C PHE A 85 27.29 14.95 -1.46
N TRP A 86 26.25 14.96 -2.30
CA TRP A 86 26.32 15.33 -3.72
C TRP A 86 26.58 16.83 -3.95
N ALA A 87 26.48 17.66 -2.91
CA ALA A 87 26.77 19.09 -2.96
C ALA A 87 27.88 19.47 -1.96
N PRO A 88 29.17 19.25 -2.29
CA PRO A 88 30.29 19.65 -1.42
C PRO A 88 30.42 21.17 -1.29
N GLY A 89 31.02 21.66 -0.20
CA GLY A 89 31.13 23.10 0.10
C GLY A 89 31.82 23.93 -0.99
N MET A 90 32.76 23.33 -1.72
CA MET A 90 33.45 23.97 -2.85
C MET A 90 32.49 24.26 -4.02
N LEU A 91 31.57 23.34 -4.33
CA LEU A 91 30.57 23.53 -5.38
C LEU A 91 29.50 24.56 -4.97
N LEU A 92 29.11 24.59 -3.70
CA LEU A 92 28.16 25.59 -3.17
C LEU A 92 28.76 26.99 -3.11
N ALA A 93 30.05 27.12 -2.78
CA ALA A 93 30.75 28.39 -2.80
C ALA A 93 31.02 28.90 -4.23
N SER A 94 31.31 27.99 -5.17
CA SER A 94 31.66 28.33 -6.55
C SER A 94 30.44 28.57 -7.46
N MET A 95 29.38 27.77 -7.34
CA MET A 95 28.20 27.87 -8.23
C MET A 95 26.98 28.47 -7.53
N GLY A 96 26.87 28.33 -6.21
CA GLY A 96 25.73 28.80 -5.42
C GLY A 96 25.91 30.16 -4.77
N GLY A 97 27.10 30.78 -4.87
CA GLY A 97 27.41 32.11 -4.31
C GLY A 97 27.39 32.18 -2.77
N MET A 98 27.24 31.05 -2.07
CA MET A 98 27.19 30.98 -0.61
C MET A 98 28.60 30.76 -0.06
N LYS A 99 29.31 31.85 0.28
CA LYS A 99 30.70 31.79 0.77
C LYS A 99 30.81 31.51 2.28
N ASP A 100 29.77 31.81 3.04
CA ASP A 100 29.76 31.69 4.49
C ASP A 100 29.44 30.23 4.93
N PRO A 101 30.30 29.57 5.74
CA PRO A 101 30.07 28.21 6.20
C PRO A 101 28.78 28.06 7.03
N ALA A 102 28.35 29.08 7.77
CA ALA A 102 27.09 29.03 8.53
C ALA A 102 25.87 29.02 7.61
N VAL A 103 25.93 29.80 6.52
CA VAL A 103 24.88 29.83 5.49
C VAL A 103 24.83 28.51 4.73
N GLN A 104 25.98 27.91 4.43
CA GLN A 104 26.05 26.59 3.80
C GLN A 104 25.45 25.50 4.69
N GLN A 105 25.73 25.52 5.99
CA GLN A 105 25.17 24.56 6.96
C GLN A 105 23.64 24.71 7.04
N ALA A 106 23.13 25.94 7.18
CA ALA A 106 21.68 26.20 7.20
C ALA A 106 20.98 25.81 5.88
N TRP A 107 21.66 25.92 4.74
CA TRP A 107 21.15 25.43 3.46
C TRP A 107 21.05 23.90 3.45
N ARG A 108 22.09 23.19 3.91
CA ARG A 108 22.11 21.72 3.99
C ARG A 108 20.99 21.19 4.88
N GLU A 109 20.74 21.83 6.01
CA GLU A 109 19.66 21.44 6.93
C GLU A 109 18.28 21.58 6.29
N LYS A 110 18.05 22.64 5.52
CA LYS A 110 16.79 22.82 4.77
C LYS A 110 16.61 21.75 3.69
N VAL A 111 17.67 21.45 2.95
CA VAL A 111 17.64 20.40 1.92
C VAL A 111 17.42 19.02 2.55
N ALA A 112 18.04 18.74 3.70
CA ALA A 112 17.83 17.51 4.45
C ALA A 112 16.35 17.35 4.86
N LEU A 113 15.71 18.42 5.33
CA LEU A 113 14.27 18.41 5.62
C LEU A 113 13.41 18.14 4.36
N CYS A 114 13.75 18.74 3.22
CA CYS A 114 13.05 18.48 1.95
C CYS A 114 13.20 17.02 1.50
N ILE A 115 14.40 16.43 1.66
CA ILE A 115 14.66 15.04 1.30
C ILE A 115 13.92 14.08 2.23
N ILE A 116 13.90 14.34 3.54
CA ILE A 116 13.09 13.55 4.48
C ILE A 116 11.62 13.60 4.08
N ALA A 117 11.07 14.79 3.78
CA ALA A 117 9.69 14.95 3.34
C ALA A 117 9.41 14.20 2.02
N ALA A 118 10.34 14.24 1.06
CA ALA A 118 10.22 13.52 -0.20
C ALA A 118 10.27 11.99 0.00
N ILE A 119 11.14 11.49 0.89
CA ILE A 119 11.23 10.06 1.22
C ILE A 119 9.94 9.61 1.92
N MET A 120 9.48 10.34 2.94
CA MET A 120 8.21 10.03 3.61
C MET A 120 7.03 10.05 2.64
N GLY A 121 6.97 11.05 1.75
CA GLY A 121 5.97 11.13 0.69
C GLY A 121 6.06 9.97 -0.31
N GLY A 122 7.27 9.56 -0.69
CA GLY A 122 7.51 8.40 -1.55
C GLY A 122 7.08 7.08 -0.91
N VAL A 123 7.39 6.89 0.39
CA VAL A 123 6.95 5.71 1.16
C VAL A 123 5.42 5.66 1.23
N VAL A 124 4.76 6.78 1.54
CA VAL A 124 3.30 6.85 1.55
C VAL A 124 2.72 6.58 0.15
N GLY A 125 3.28 7.19 -0.90
CA GLY A 125 2.83 6.96 -2.28
C GLY A 125 3.03 5.53 -2.76
N PHE A 126 4.14 4.90 -2.38
CA PHE A 126 4.37 3.47 -2.63
C PHE A 126 3.40 2.60 -1.83
N ALA A 127 3.14 2.92 -0.56
CA ALA A 127 2.21 2.18 0.27
C ALA A 127 0.76 2.28 -0.24
N THR A 128 0.37 3.41 -0.86
CA THR A 128 -0.99 3.61 -1.40
C THR A 128 -1.19 3.04 -2.80
N ILE A 129 -0.19 3.13 -3.69
CA ILE A 129 -0.35 2.71 -5.11
C ILE A 129 0.55 1.51 -5.46
N GLY A 130 1.75 1.45 -4.92
CA GLY A 130 2.75 0.44 -5.24
C GLY A 130 2.50 -0.92 -4.57
N LEU A 131 2.04 -0.91 -3.32
CA LEU A 131 1.83 -2.13 -2.54
C LEU A 131 0.83 -3.09 -3.20
N GLU A 132 -0.23 -2.56 -3.80
CA GLU A 132 -1.23 -3.35 -4.54
C GLU A 132 -0.63 -4.07 -5.73
N ARG A 133 0.26 -3.41 -6.48
CA ARG A 133 0.88 -3.99 -7.67
C ARG A 133 1.95 -5.02 -7.34
N VAL A 134 2.60 -4.87 -6.18
CA VAL A 134 3.65 -5.79 -5.72
C VAL A 134 3.06 -7.03 -5.05
N LEU A 135 2.06 -6.88 -4.18
CA LEU A 135 1.44 -8.00 -3.45
C LEU A 135 0.37 -8.72 -4.26
N CYS A 136 -0.27 -8.04 -5.20
CA CYS A 136 -1.30 -8.60 -6.06
C CYS A 136 -0.93 -8.38 -7.54
N PRO A 137 0.12 -9.08 -8.05
CA PRO A 137 0.42 -9.02 -9.47
C PRO A 137 -0.74 -9.60 -10.28
N GLU A 138 -0.97 -9.07 -11.47
CA GLU A 138 -2.06 -9.46 -12.38
C GLU A 138 -2.07 -10.96 -12.73
N SER A 139 -0.94 -11.64 -12.49
CA SER A 139 -0.74 -13.08 -12.68
C SER A 139 -1.13 -13.95 -11.47
N ALA A 140 -1.21 -13.38 -10.26
CA ALA A 140 -1.58 -14.07 -9.02
C ALA A 140 -3.05 -13.87 -8.63
N VAL A 141 -3.75 -13.00 -9.36
CA VAL A 141 -5.20 -12.92 -9.37
C VAL A 141 -5.65 -13.93 -10.42
N VAL A 142 -6.47 -14.91 -10.02
CA VAL A 142 -7.27 -15.62 -11.02
C VAL A 142 -8.10 -14.55 -11.70
N LYS A 143 -7.83 -14.27 -12.99
CA LYS A 143 -8.20 -13.00 -13.61
C LYS A 143 -9.69 -12.72 -13.39
N PRO A 144 -10.14 -11.48 -13.13
CA PRO A 144 -11.56 -11.18 -13.14
C PRO A 144 -12.13 -11.59 -14.50
N GLY A 145 -12.99 -12.61 -14.51
CA GLY A 145 -13.47 -13.28 -15.73
C GLY A 145 -12.74 -14.57 -16.12
N GLU A 146 -11.93 -15.18 -15.25
CA GLU A 146 -11.39 -16.54 -15.42
C GLU A 146 -12.14 -17.55 -14.54
N LEU A 147 -12.70 -17.13 -13.40
CA LEU A 147 -13.59 -17.96 -12.58
C LEU A 147 -15.04 -17.48 -12.72
N ALA A 148 -15.94 -18.43 -12.88
CA ALA A 148 -17.37 -18.22 -12.81
C ALA A 148 -17.92 -18.91 -11.56
N ARG A 149 -18.55 -18.12 -10.69
CA ARG A 149 -19.12 -18.60 -9.44
C ARG A 149 -20.24 -19.61 -9.73
N VAL A 150 -20.19 -20.75 -9.04
CA VAL A 150 -21.25 -21.77 -9.10
C VAL A 150 -22.58 -21.13 -8.70
N GLY A 151 -23.64 -21.42 -9.45
CA GLY A 151 -25.00 -20.90 -9.24
C GLY A 151 -25.30 -19.56 -9.91
N THR A 152 -24.32 -18.85 -10.50
CA THR A 152 -24.59 -17.51 -11.07
C THR A 152 -24.98 -17.51 -12.56
N GLN A 153 -24.50 -18.48 -13.34
CA GLN A 153 -24.76 -18.56 -14.78
C GLN A 153 -25.69 -19.72 -15.10
N ALA A 154 -26.96 -19.44 -15.38
CA ALA A 154 -27.93 -20.47 -15.75
C ALA A 154 -27.53 -21.20 -17.04
N GLY A 155 -27.90 -22.48 -17.16
CA GLY A 155 -27.58 -23.30 -18.33
C GLY A 155 -26.08 -23.56 -18.49
N THR A 156 -25.35 -23.66 -17.38
CA THR A 156 -23.93 -24.04 -17.36
C THR A 156 -23.68 -25.21 -16.42
N LEU A 157 -22.67 -26.01 -16.72
CA LEU A 157 -22.20 -27.15 -15.91
C LEU A 157 -20.66 -27.15 -15.84
N GLY A 158 -20.10 -27.89 -14.90
CA GLY A 158 -18.66 -28.05 -14.73
C GLY A 158 -18.16 -29.37 -15.33
N VAL A 159 -17.11 -29.33 -16.15
CA VAL A 159 -16.41 -30.50 -16.70
C VAL A 159 -14.91 -30.33 -16.53
N ALA A 160 -14.26 -31.21 -15.77
CA ALA A 160 -12.86 -31.14 -15.38
C ALA A 160 -12.44 -29.75 -14.87
N GLY A 161 -13.31 -29.11 -14.08
CA GLY A 161 -13.14 -27.76 -13.54
C GLY A 161 -13.24 -26.61 -14.54
N GLN A 162 -13.58 -26.89 -15.80
CA GLN A 162 -13.97 -25.89 -16.80
C GLN A 162 -15.50 -25.72 -16.75
N LEU A 163 -15.96 -24.48 -16.81
CA LEU A 163 -17.36 -24.19 -17.01
C LEU A 163 -17.71 -24.38 -18.49
N VAL A 164 -18.78 -25.11 -18.74
CA VAL A 164 -19.29 -25.35 -20.09
C VAL A 164 -20.73 -24.86 -20.18
N ASN A 165 -21.06 -24.28 -21.32
CA ASN A 165 -22.41 -23.86 -21.65
C ASN A 165 -23.17 -25.03 -22.28
N ILE A 166 -24.39 -25.25 -21.79
CA ILE A 166 -25.26 -26.35 -22.19
C ILE A 166 -26.58 -25.88 -22.83
N SER A 167 -26.71 -24.60 -23.20
CA SER A 167 -27.97 -24.04 -23.72
C SER A 167 -28.52 -24.79 -24.94
N ASN A 168 -27.64 -25.39 -25.75
CA ASN A 168 -28.00 -26.19 -26.93
C ASN A 168 -27.57 -27.66 -26.79
N ALA A 169 -27.26 -28.13 -25.58
CA ALA A 169 -26.69 -29.45 -25.37
C ALA A 169 -27.70 -30.58 -25.63
N ARG A 170 -27.21 -31.72 -26.14
CA ARG A 170 -27.96 -32.96 -26.29
C ARG A 170 -27.70 -33.87 -25.10
N SER A 171 -28.71 -34.04 -24.26
CA SER A 171 -28.70 -34.94 -23.10
C SER A 171 -28.68 -36.42 -23.54
N PRO A 172 -27.68 -37.23 -23.14
CA PRO A 172 -27.64 -38.65 -23.42
C PRO A 172 -28.65 -39.44 -22.57
N ALA A 173 -28.96 -40.68 -22.96
CA ALA A 173 -29.92 -41.51 -22.23
C ALA A 173 -29.51 -41.71 -20.77
N GLY A 174 -30.39 -41.36 -19.83
CA GLY A 174 -30.17 -41.49 -18.38
C GLY A 174 -29.54 -40.27 -17.69
N VAL A 175 -29.17 -39.23 -18.43
CA VAL A 175 -28.65 -37.97 -17.87
C VAL A 175 -29.37 -36.79 -18.51
N ASP A 176 -29.97 -35.93 -17.68
CA ASP A 176 -30.58 -34.69 -18.13
C ASP A 176 -29.74 -33.48 -17.70
N PHE A 177 -29.01 -32.89 -18.64
CA PHE A 177 -28.15 -31.74 -18.37
C PHE A 177 -28.93 -30.51 -17.89
N PHE A 178 -30.13 -30.27 -18.42
CA PHE A 178 -30.93 -29.10 -18.06
C PHE A 178 -31.42 -29.21 -16.62
N ARG A 179 -31.92 -30.38 -16.23
CA ARG A 179 -32.31 -30.65 -14.84
C ARG A 179 -31.13 -30.53 -13.87
N LEU A 180 -29.94 -30.98 -14.25
CA LEU A 180 -28.73 -30.82 -13.43
C LEU A 180 -28.34 -29.35 -13.26
N ALA A 181 -28.39 -28.57 -14.35
CA ALA A 181 -28.10 -27.14 -14.29
C ALA A 181 -29.16 -26.35 -13.50
N ASP A 182 -30.43 -26.78 -13.53
CA ASP A 182 -31.51 -26.21 -12.71
C ASP A 182 -31.34 -26.53 -11.22
N GLN A 183 -30.78 -27.69 -10.87
CA GLN A 183 -30.47 -28.04 -9.48
C GLN A 183 -29.31 -27.21 -8.95
N LEU A 184 -28.20 -27.14 -9.70
CA LEU A 184 -27.05 -26.32 -9.36
C LEU A 184 -26.26 -26.01 -10.63
N SER A 185 -26.42 -24.79 -11.13
CA SER A 185 -25.67 -24.33 -12.30
C SER A 185 -24.17 -24.28 -11.98
N GLY A 186 -23.34 -24.82 -12.88
CA GLY A 186 -21.90 -24.98 -12.67
C GLY A 186 -21.51 -26.17 -11.79
N GLN A 187 -22.45 -27.08 -11.45
CA GLN A 187 -22.12 -28.33 -10.77
C GLN A 187 -21.17 -29.20 -11.61
N ASP A 188 -20.23 -29.86 -10.93
CA ASP A 188 -19.31 -30.80 -11.54
C ASP A 188 -20.03 -32.08 -12.02
N ILE A 189 -20.02 -32.30 -13.33
CA ILE A 189 -20.53 -33.51 -14.00
C ILE A 189 -19.42 -34.37 -14.59
N THR A 190 -18.14 -34.09 -14.25
CA THR A 190 -16.97 -34.88 -14.69
C THR A 190 -17.15 -36.37 -14.39
N THR A 191 -17.89 -36.70 -13.33
CA THR A 191 -18.17 -38.07 -12.92
C THR A 191 -19.00 -38.87 -13.90
N LEU A 192 -19.75 -38.22 -14.80
CA LEU A 192 -20.60 -38.87 -15.80
C LEU A 192 -19.84 -39.29 -17.06
N PHE A 193 -18.63 -38.74 -17.26
CA PHE A 193 -17.77 -39.06 -18.39
C PHE A 193 -16.90 -40.27 -18.10
N THR A 194 -16.72 -41.11 -19.12
CA THR A 194 -15.79 -42.24 -19.07
C THR A 194 -14.36 -41.76 -18.90
N ARG A 195 -13.70 -42.29 -17.88
CA ARG A 195 -12.34 -41.97 -17.48
C ARG A 195 -11.68 -43.26 -17.03
N THR A 196 -10.37 -43.36 -17.20
CA THR A 196 -9.58 -44.52 -16.77
C THR A 196 -8.48 -44.07 -15.82
N ALA A 197 -7.97 -44.99 -14.99
CA ALA A 197 -6.86 -44.67 -14.08
C ALA A 197 -5.59 -44.21 -14.83
N ASN A 198 -5.41 -44.65 -16.08
CA ASN A 198 -4.24 -44.34 -16.91
C ASN A 198 -4.24 -42.92 -17.47
N ASP A 199 -5.41 -42.25 -17.50
CA ASP A 199 -5.55 -40.87 -17.98
C ASP A 199 -4.83 -39.87 -17.07
N TYR A 200 -4.57 -40.24 -15.81
CA TYR A 200 -3.97 -39.38 -14.80
C TYR A 200 -2.47 -39.66 -14.64
N ALA A 201 -1.65 -38.91 -15.36
CA ALA A 201 -0.19 -39.06 -15.34
C ALA A 201 0.42 -38.95 -13.92
N ASN A 202 -0.10 -38.04 -13.09
CA ASN A 202 0.40 -37.82 -11.73
C ASN A 202 0.05 -38.96 -10.76
N CYS A 203 -0.86 -39.84 -11.14
CA CYS A 203 -1.27 -41.00 -10.35
C CYS A 203 -0.48 -42.27 -10.69
N ARG A 204 0.37 -42.25 -11.72
CA ARG A 204 1.13 -43.43 -12.17
C ARG A 204 2.19 -43.78 -11.12
N GLY A 205 2.19 -45.04 -10.69
CA GLY A 205 3.12 -45.55 -9.66
C GLY A 205 2.64 -45.37 -8.21
N SER A 206 1.49 -44.72 -8.00
CA SER A 206 0.83 -44.64 -6.69
C SER A 206 0.18 -45.97 -6.33
N THR A 207 0.20 -46.32 -5.03
CA THR A 207 -0.34 -47.60 -4.52
C THR A 207 -1.66 -47.46 -3.76
N PHE A 208 -2.13 -46.23 -3.51
CA PHE A 208 -3.35 -45.97 -2.75
C PHE A 208 -4.60 -46.06 -3.64
N ALA A 209 -5.73 -46.46 -3.06
CA ALA A 209 -6.94 -46.81 -3.81
C ALA A 209 -7.46 -45.65 -4.65
N ALA A 210 -7.49 -44.44 -4.07
CA ALA A 210 -7.93 -43.23 -4.77
C ALA A 210 -7.13 -42.91 -6.05
N ALA A 211 -5.91 -43.44 -6.22
CA ALA A 211 -5.14 -43.34 -7.47
C ALA A 211 -5.43 -44.49 -8.44
N THR A 212 -5.55 -45.71 -7.94
CA THR A 212 -5.56 -46.94 -8.74
C THR A 212 -6.94 -47.36 -9.23
N ASP A 213 -8.01 -46.96 -8.53
CA ASP A 213 -9.36 -47.39 -8.86
C ASP A 213 -9.74 -47.02 -10.28
N ASN A 214 -10.63 -47.78 -10.89
CA ASN A 214 -11.25 -47.36 -12.13
C ASN A 214 -12.50 -46.52 -11.81
N PRO A 215 -12.56 -45.22 -12.16
CA PRO A 215 -13.68 -44.37 -11.81
C PRO A 215 -14.99 -44.77 -12.50
N CYS A 216 -14.92 -45.62 -13.53
CA CYS A 216 -16.07 -46.10 -14.30
C CYS A 216 -16.11 -47.64 -14.32
N PRO A 217 -16.61 -48.29 -13.27
CA PRO A 217 -16.64 -49.75 -13.18
C PRO A 217 -17.63 -50.40 -14.16
N ASN A 218 -18.65 -49.68 -14.60
CA ASN A 218 -19.61 -50.13 -15.61
C ASN A 218 -20.10 -48.95 -16.47
N ALA A 219 -20.72 -49.26 -17.62
CA ALA A 219 -21.26 -48.26 -18.55
C ALA A 219 -22.43 -47.44 -17.96
N ALA A 220 -23.08 -47.93 -16.90
CA ALA A 220 -24.15 -47.20 -16.22
C ALA A 220 -23.62 -46.10 -15.29
N ALA A 221 -22.43 -46.27 -14.71
CA ALA A 221 -21.79 -45.29 -13.84
C ALA A 221 -21.25 -44.09 -14.63
N CYS A 222 -20.80 -44.32 -15.86
CA CYS A 222 -20.29 -43.29 -16.77
C CYS A 222 -20.98 -43.40 -18.13
N PRO A 223 -22.20 -42.87 -18.27
CA PRO A 223 -22.99 -43.02 -19.50
C PRO A 223 -22.44 -42.19 -20.68
N ILE A 224 -21.52 -41.26 -20.42
CA ILE A 224 -20.95 -40.37 -21.43
C ILE A 224 -19.57 -40.89 -21.86
N GLY A 225 -19.25 -40.76 -23.16
CA GLY A 225 -17.93 -41.06 -23.71
C GLY A 225 -16.79 -40.26 -23.06
N ALA A 226 -15.56 -40.48 -23.53
CA ALA A 226 -14.38 -39.86 -22.91
C ALA A 226 -14.44 -38.33 -22.98
N ILE A 227 -13.80 -37.65 -22.03
CA ILE A 227 -13.71 -36.18 -22.04
C ILE A 227 -12.74 -35.74 -23.15
N ASN A 228 -13.27 -35.64 -24.38
CA ASN A 228 -12.53 -35.16 -25.53
C ASN A 228 -13.38 -34.19 -26.35
N GLN A 229 -12.74 -33.47 -27.27
CA GLN A 229 -13.41 -32.45 -28.08
C GLN A 229 -14.53 -33.03 -28.95
N GLN A 230 -14.39 -34.27 -29.42
CA GLN A 230 -15.39 -34.94 -30.27
C GLN A 230 -16.67 -35.26 -29.50
N THR A 231 -16.55 -35.77 -28.27
CA THR A 231 -17.68 -36.07 -27.39
C THR A 231 -18.40 -34.79 -26.99
N LEU A 232 -17.67 -33.73 -26.62
CA LEU A 232 -18.29 -32.43 -26.30
C LEU A 232 -19.03 -31.83 -27.50
N GLN A 233 -18.46 -31.91 -28.71
CA GLN A 233 -19.12 -31.46 -29.95
C GLN A 233 -20.37 -32.29 -30.26
N THR A 234 -20.33 -33.61 -30.08
CA THR A 234 -21.47 -34.51 -30.31
C THR A 234 -22.63 -34.17 -29.36
N LEU A 235 -22.30 -33.81 -28.12
CA LEU A 235 -23.26 -33.36 -27.11
C LEU A 235 -23.64 -31.88 -27.26
N GLN A 236 -23.09 -31.16 -28.24
CA GLN A 236 -23.31 -29.72 -28.45
C GLN A 236 -23.01 -28.86 -27.20
N ILE A 237 -22.02 -29.28 -26.41
CA ILE A 237 -21.52 -28.57 -25.23
C ILE A 237 -20.39 -27.63 -25.67
N THR A 238 -20.48 -26.35 -25.31
CA THR A 238 -19.47 -25.35 -25.67
C THR A 238 -18.67 -24.90 -24.45
N ASN A 239 -17.34 -24.86 -24.56
CA ASN A 239 -16.48 -24.39 -23.48
C ASN A 239 -16.53 -22.85 -23.40
N THR A 240 -16.76 -22.29 -22.22
CA THR A 240 -16.83 -20.83 -22.00
C THR A 240 -15.46 -20.21 -21.73
N SER A 241 -14.39 -21.02 -21.64
CA SER A 241 -13.04 -20.65 -21.18
C SER A 241 -12.97 -20.18 -19.73
N LEU A 242 -14.09 -20.25 -19.01
CA LEU A 242 -14.18 -19.95 -17.58
C LEU A 242 -13.92 -21.22 -16.80
N GLN A 243 -13.25 -21.12 -15.66
CA GLN A 243 -13.13 -22.17 -14.66
C GLN A 243 -14.26 -22.08 -13.66
N VAL A 244 -14.62 -23.21 -13.07
CA VAL A 244 -15.65 -23.27 -12.04
C VAL A 244 -15.10 -22.72 -10.72
N GLY A 245 -15.71 -21.66 -10.21
CA GLY A 245 -15.40 -21.03 -8.92
C GLY A 245 -16.41 -21.43 -7.85
N TYR A 246 -15.97 -22.09 -6.79
CA TYR A 246 -16.81 -22.46 -5.66
C TYR A 246 -16.60 -21.53 -4.48
N ASP A 247 -17.68 -21.10 -3.84
CA ASP A 247 -17.60 -20.55 -2.49
C ASP A 247 -17.55 -21.64 -1.44
N TRP A 248 -17.10 -21.26 -0.25
CA TRP A 248 -17.10 -22.14 0.91
C TRP A 248 -18.49 -22.67 1.26
N GLU A 249 -19.54 -21.86 1.11
CA GLU A 249 -20.92 -22.26 1.39
C GLU A 249 -21.39 -23.38 0.46
N HIS A 250 -21.02 -23.33 -0.81
CA HIS A 250 -21.30 -24.40 -1.76
C HIS A 250 -20.56 -25.68 -1.39
N VAL A 251 -19.27 -25.59 -1.06
CA VAL A 251 -18.46 -26.78 -0.71
C VAL A 251 -18.93 -27.42 0.60
N THR A 252 -19.28 -26.63 1.62
CA THR A 252 -19.79 -27.18 2.89
C THR A 252 -21.14 -27.86 2.71
N ALA A 253 -22.00 -27.38 1.82
CA ALA A 253 -23.28 -28.04 1.49
C ALA A 253 -23.11 -29.41 0.80
N LEU A 254 -22.06 -29.60 -0.01
CA LEU A 254 -21.84 -30.83 -0.80
C LEU A 254 -21.08 -31.92 -0.03
N SER A 255 -21.71 -33.03 0.34
CA SER A 255 -21.15 -34.06 1.25
C SER A 255 -19.76 -34.58 0.88
N ASN A 256 -19.51 -34.93 -0.38
CA ASN A 256 -18.28 -35.63 -0.81
C ASN A 256 -17.25 -34.71 -1.47
N PHE A 257 -17.28 -33.41 -1.16
CA PHE A 257 -16.36 -32.43 -1.69
C PHE A 257 -15.37 -32.01 -0.61
N LEU A 258 -14.11 -31.81 -0.98
CA LEU A 258 -13.09 -31.25 -0.09
C LEU A 258 -12.16 -30.31 -0.87
N VAL A 259 -11.39 -29.51 -0.13
CA VAL A 259 -10.46 -28.54 -0.72
C VAL A 259 -9.04 -28.89 -0.33
N ILE A 260 -8.13 -28.93 -1.31
CA ILE A 260 -6.69 -29.03 -1.11
C ILE A 260 -6.03 -27.90 -1.89
N ASP A 261 -5.28 -27.03 -1.21
CA ASP A 261 -4.52 -25.94 -1.82
C ASP A 261 -5.37 -25.05 -2.75
N GLY A 262 -6.60 -24.78 -2.34
CA GLY A 262 -7.58 -24.00 -3.12
C GLY A 262 -8.22 -24.73 -4.29
N ALA A 263 -7.80 -25.96 -4.62
CA ALA A 263 -8.50 -26.83 -5.58
C ALA A 263 -9.67 -27.54 -4.89
N VAL A 264 -10.84 -27.53 -5.54
CA VAL A 264 -12.03 -28.22 -5.07
C VAL A 264 -12.09 -29.58 -5.73
N LEU A 265 -12.18 -30.62 -4.92
CA LEU A 265 -12.12 -32.01 -5.36
C LEU A 265 -13.44 -32.73 -5.08
N ASN A 266 -13.99 -33.40 -6.09
CA ASN A 266 -15.22 -34.17 -6.01
C ASN A 266 -14.90 -35.66 -5.80
N PHE A 267 -14.96 -36.12 -4.55
CA PHE A 267 -14.72 -37.51 -4.17
C PHE A 267 -15.99 -38.38 -4.18
N LYS A 268 -17.14 -37.87 -4.68
CA LYS A 268 -18.39 -38.63 -4.75
C LYS A 268 -18.24 -40.05 -5.30
N PRO A 269 -17.65 -40.28 -6.50
CA PRO A 269 -17.54 -41.62 -7.05
C PRO A 269 -16.61 -42.53 -6.22
N TYR A 270 -15.58 -41.96 -5.58
CA TYR A 270 -14.68 -42.71 -4.73
C TYR A 270 -15.37 -43.19 -3.44
N MET A 271 -16.12 -42.29 -2.80
CA MET A 271 -16.88 -42.60 -1.57
C MET A 271 -18.02 -43.58 -1.83
N GLU A 272 -18.64 -43.53 -3.00
CA GLU A 272 -19.67 -44.49 -3.43
C GLU A 272 -19.08 -45.87 -3.74
N ALA A 273 -17.89 -45.93 -4.36
CA ALA A 273 -17.18 -47.18 -4.60
C ALA A 273 -16.64 -47.83 -3.32
N HIS A 274 -16.25 -47.01 -2.32
CA HIS A 274 -15.70 -47.46 -1.05
C HIS A 274 -16.50 -46.94 0.15
N PRO A 275 -17.65 -47.59 0.49
CA PRO A 275 -18.44 -47.17 1.65
C PRO A 275 -17.70 -47.30 2.99
N ASN A 276 -16.81 -48.29 3.10
CA ASN A 276 -16.05 -48.59 4.31
C ASN A 276 -14.58 -48.15 4.17
N GLU A 277 -13.93 -47.88 5.30
CA GLU A 277 -12.50 -47.53 5.38
C GLU A 277 -11.62 -48.68 4.85
N ILE A 278 -10.64 -48.33 4.02
CA ILE A 278 -9.69 -49.27 3.45
C ILE A 278 -8.53 -49.44 4.44
N GLN A 279 -8.28 -50.67 4.87
CA GLN A 279 -7.20 -50.98 5.80
C GLN A 279 -5.84 -50.68 5.16
N ASN A 280 -4.93 -50.08 5.92
CA ASN A 280 -3.58 -49.69 5.50
C ASN A 280 -3.47 -48.61 4.39
N ASP A 281 -4.54 -47.89 4.08
CA ASP A 281 -4.49 -46.72 3.19
C ASP A 281 -4.55 -45.42 4.01
N SER A 282 -3.40 -44.74 4.16
CA SER A 282 -3.34 -43.48 4.90
C SER A 282 -4.06 -42.33 4.18
N ILE A 283 -4.16 -42.39 2.84
CA ILE A 283 -4.83 -41.38 2.02
C ILE A 283 -6.36 -41.53 2.19
N ASP A 284 -6.89 -42.75 2.13
CA ASP A 284 -8.31 -43.02 2.39
C ASP A 284 -8.72 -42.51 3.78
N LYS A 285 -7.93 -42.83 4.80
CA LYS A 285 -8.17 -42.34 6.17
C LYS A 285 -8.13 -40.81 6.26
N ALA A 286 -7.21 -40.15 5.57
CA ALA A 286 -7.12 -38.69 5.54
C ALA A 286 -8.35 -38.06 4.85
N ILE A 287 -8.76 -38.59 3.69
CA ILE A 287 -9.97 -38.16 2.97
C ILE A 287 -11.20 -38.30 3.87
N ARG A 288 -11.39 -39.48 4.48
CA ARG A 288 -12.53 -39.73 5.39
C ARG A 288 -12.50 -38.85 6.63
N THR A 289 -11.32 -38.55 7.17
CA THR A 289 -11.20 -37.67 8.34
C THR A 289 -11.78 -36.28 8.04
N VAL A 290 -11.56 -35.77 6.83
CA VAL A 290 -12.10 -34.47 6.38
C VAL A 290 -13.58 -34.57 6.00
N LEU A 291 -13.99 -35.66 5.33
CA LEU A 291 -15.37 -35.85 4.85
C LEU A 291 -16.35 -36.36 5.92
N ARG A 292 -15.90 -36.81 7.10
CA ARG A 292 -16.77 -37.16 8.25
C ARG A 292 -17.53 -35.95 8.81
N VAL A 293 -17.10 -34.73 8.45
CA VAL A 293 -17.76 -33.47 8.81
C VAL A 293 -19.14 -33.42 8.14
N ARG A 294 -20.20 -33.21 8.94
CA ARG A 294 -21.58 -33.19 8.44
C ARG A 294 -21.77 -32.12 7.35
N PRO A 295 -22.59 -32.37 6.30
CA PRO A 295 -22.94 -31.33 5.33
C PRO A 295 -23.46 -30.07 6.03
N GLY A 296 -22.98 -28.90 5.59
CA GLY A 296 -23.28 -27.59 6.19
C GLY A 296 -22.35 -27.16 7.33
N SER A 297 -21.44 -28.03 7.81
CA SER A 297 -20.43 -27.64 8.82
C SER A 297 -19.08 -27.28 8.20
N SER A 298 -18.34 -26.38 8.86
CA SER A 298 -17.00 -25.95 8.45
C SER A 298 -15.97 -27.07 8.66
N GLY A 299 -14.89 -27.09 7.88
CA GLY A 299 -13.80 -28.09 8.05
C GLY A 299 -13.49 -28.97 6.85
N LYS A 300 -13.95 -28.59 5.65
CA LYS A 300 -13.64 -29.31 4.39
C LYS A 300 -12.32 -28.93 3.74
N ASP A 301 -11.52 -28.09 4.42
CA ASP A 301 -10.16 -27.77 4.00
C ASP A 301 -9.19 -28.84 4.50
N ALA A 302 -8.72 -29.66 3.58
CA ALA A 302 -7.77 -30.74 3.83
C ALA A 302 -6.32 -30.28 3.70
N THR A 303 -6.06 -29.04 3.26
CA THR A 303 -4.71 -28.55 2.90
C THR A 303 -3.70 -28.82 4.02
N ARG A 304 -3.99 -28.39 5.25
CA ARG A 304 -3.10 -28.59 6.40
C ARG A 304 -2.85 -30.07 6.72
N LEU A 305 -3.85 -30.93 6.54
CA LEU A 305 -3.71 -32.36 6.82
C LEU A 305 -2.78 -33.03 5.80
N PHE A 306 -2.93 -32.67 4.53
CA PHE A 306 -2.15 -33.24 3.43
C PHE A 306 -0.73 -32.66 3.34
N THR A 307 -0.51 -31.41 3.71
CA THR A 307 0.84 -30.79 3.66
C THR A 307 1.71 -31.14 4.86
N ASN A 308 1.13 -31.46 6.01
CA ASN A 308 1.91 -31.79 7.22
C ASN A 308 2.56 -33.18 7.20
N ARG A 309 2.17 -34.05 6.27
CA ARG A 309 2.60 -35.45 6.18
C ARG A 309 3.17 -35.74 4.81
N ALA A 310 4.42 -36.20 4.74
CA ALA A 310 5.10 -36.44 3.46
C ALA A 310 4.38 -37.46 2.56
N ASP A 311 3.80 -38.52 3.15
CA ASP A 311 3.03 -39.53 2.41
C ASP A 311 1.79 -38.93 1.75
N LEU A 312 1.02 -38.12 2.49
CA LEU A 312 -0.16 -37.44 1.97
C LEU A 312 0.20 -36.31 0.99
N GLN A 313 1.29 -35.60 1.23
CA GLN A 313 1.74 -34.51 0.38
C GLN A 313 2.08 -35.00 -1.02
N SER A 314 2.71 -36.18 -1.13
CA SER A 314 3.02 -36.81 -2.42
C SER A 314 1.77 -37.21 -3.23
N ALA A 315 0.63 -37.42 -2.57
CA ALA A 315 -0.63 -37.77 -3.22
C ALA A 315 -1.37 -36.55 -3.80
N ILE A 316 -1.08 -35.33 -3.35
CA ILE A 316 -1.78 -34.10 -3.75
C ILE A 316 -1.85 -33.93 -5.28
N PRO A 317 -0.74 -34.03 -6.06
CA PRO A 317 -0.79 -33.82 -7.50
C PRO A 317 -1.68 -34.83 -8.24
N CYS A 318 -1.73 -36.08 -7.75
CA CYS A 318 -2.61 -37.12 -8.28
C CYS A 318 -4.07 -36.81 -7.96
N LEU A 319 -4.39 -36.56 -6.69
CA LEU A 319 -5.76 -36.29 -6.23
C LEU A 319 -6.32 -35.04 -6.91
N THR A 320 -5.52 -33.98 -7.00
CA THR A 320 -5.89 -32.74 -7.67
C THR A 320 -6.11 -32.94 -9.16
N GLN A 321 -5.33 -33.77 -9.86
CA GLN A 321 -5.56 -34.04 -11.28
C GLN A 321 -6.83 -34.88 -11.51
N ARG A 322 -7.08 -35.85 -10.63
CA ARG A 322 -8.08 -36.90 -10.84
C ARG A 322 -9.49 -36.52 -10.41
N TYR A 323 -9.61 -35.79 -9.29
CA TYR A 323 -10.89 -35.42 -8.70
C TYR A 323 -11.22 -33.93 -8.88
N TYR A 324 -10.51 -33.23 -9.76
CA TYR A 324 -10.68 -31.80 -9.98
C TYR A 324 -12.11 -31.43 -10.39
N ALA A 325 -12.76 -30.59 -9.59
CA ALA A 325 -14.09 -30.04 -9.87
C ALA A 325 -14.07 -28.53 -10.14
N GLY A 326 -13.06 -27.82 -9.63
CA GLY A 326 -12.90 -26.37 -9.79
C GLY A 326 -11.92 -25.78 -8.78
N ARG A 327 -11.95 -24.46 -8.62
CA ARG A 327 -11.18 -23.76 -7.57
C ARG A 327 -12.11 -23.05 -6.61
N ILE A 328 -11.60 -22.76 -5.42
CA ILE A 328 -12.31 -21.86 -4.52
C ILE A 328 -12.21 -20.42 -5.04
N ASP A 329 -13.35 -19.75 -5.13
CA ASP A 329 -13.46 -18.32 -5.39
C ASP A 329 -13.00 -17.52 -4.16
N LYS A 330 -11.69 -17.36 -4.04
CA LYS A 330 -11.04 -16.55 -3.01
C LYS A 330 -9.98 -15.66 -3.66
N LEU A 331 -10.01 -14.39 -3.31
CA LEU A 331 -8.87 -13.50 -3.52
C LEU A 331 -7.64 -14.09 -2.82
N SER A 332 -6.47 -14.02 -3.46
CA SER A 332 -5.22 -14.50 -2.85
C SER A 332 -4.97 -13.76 -1.53
N PRO A 333 -4.34 -14.39 -0.51
CA PRO A 333 -4.07 -13.72 0.76
C PRO A 333 -3.30 -12.40 0.60
N GLY A 334 -2.37 -12.34 -0.37
CA GLY A 334 -1.66 -11.12 -0.73
C GLY A 334 -2.59 -10.02 -1.25
N CYS A 335 -3.56 -10.37 -2.10
CA CYS A 335 -4.55 -9.42 -2.59
C CYS A 335 -5.50 -8.93 -1.49
N PHE A 336 -5.98 -9.83 -0.64
CA PHE A 336 -6.83 -9.46 0.50
C PHE A 336 -6.12 -8.49 1.45
N VAL A 337 -4.88 -8.80 1.84
CA VAL A 337 -4.08 -7.94 2.73
C VAL A 337 -3.83 -6.58 2.07
N SER A 338 -3.55 -6.56 0.77
CA SER A 338 -3.32 -5.31 0.06
C SER A 338 -4.56 -4.42 0.01
N SER A 339 -5.72 -4.98 -0.33
CA SER A 339 -6.98 -4.21 -0.36
C SER A 339 -7.34 -3.71 1.04
N LEU A 340 -7.17 -4.54 2.08
CA LEU A 340 -7.37 -4.12 3.47
C LEU A 340 -6.47 -2.93 3.84
N PHE A 341 -5.19 -3.02 3.52
CA PHE A 341 -4.24 -1.94 3.79
C PHE A 341 -4.58 -0.67 2.99
N LEU A 342 -4.96 -0.79 1.71
CA LEU A 342 -5.40 0.34 0.91
C LEU A 342 -6.60 1.02 1.56
N TYR A 343 -7.65 0.29 1.93
CA TYR A 343 -8.83 0.89 2.55
C TYR A 343 -8.51 1.59 3.88
N ILE A 344 -7.68 0.98 4.72
CA ILE A 344 -7.24 1.60 5.98
C ILE A 344 -6.48 2.90 5.67
N SER A 345 -5.52 2.87 4.75
CA SER A 345 -4.73 4.06 4.38
C SER A 345 -5.59 5.18 3.77
N LEU A 346 -6.54 4.81 2.91
CA LEU A 346 -7.49 5.72 2.29
C LEU A 346 -8.32 6.44 3.37
N ILE A 347 -8.89 5.68 4.32
CA ILE A 347 -9.69 6.23 5.41
C ILE A 347 -8.87 7.22 6.24
N VAL A 348 -7.63 6.89 6.59
CA VAL A 348 -6.74 7.76 7.38
C VAL A 348 -6.45 9.08 6.64
N ILE A 349 -6.05 9.01 5.36
CA ILE A 349 -5.74 10.20 4.56
C ILE A 349 -6.99 11.07 4.39
N MET A 350 -8.12 10.45 4.04
CA MET A 350 -9.41 11.10 3.86
C MET A 350 -9.86 11.81 5.16
N SER A 351 -9.68 11.16 6.31
CA SER A 351 -10.00 11.73 7.62
C SER A 351 -9.15 12.95 7.95
N ILE A 352 -7.84 12.92 7.73
CA ILE A 352 -6.94 14.06 8.00
C ILE A 352 -7.30 15.25 7.12
N VAL A 353 -7.58 15.01 5.84
CA VAL A 353 -8.00 16.05 4.90
C VAL A 353 -9.34 16.66 5.33
N LEU A 354 -10.32 15.86 5.74
CA LEU A 354 -11.61 16.35 6.23
C LEU A 354 -11.46 17.18 7.50
N VAL A 355 -10.63 16.76 8.45
CA VAL A 355 -10.41 17.53 9.68
C VAL A 355 -9.80 18.89 9.35
N ARG A 356 -8.79 18.95 8.47
CA ARG A 356 -8.18 20.21 8.04
C ARG A 356 -9.17 21.10 7.29
N PHE A 357 -9.99 20.52 6.42
CA PHE A 357 -11.04 21.23 5.71
C PHE A 357 -12.09 21.79 6.67
N ALA A 358 -12.57 20.98 7.62
CA ALA A 358 -13.52 21.40 8.65
C ALA A 358 -12.95 22.52 9.53
N MET A 359 -11.69 22.42 9.96
CA MET A 359 -10.99 23.49 10.69
C MET A 359 -10.94 24.78 9.88
N ALA A 360 -10.66 24.71 8.58
CA ALA A 360 -10.63 25.88 7.70
C ALA A 360 -12.04 26.50 7.53
N CYS A 361 -13.08 25.68 7.36
CA CYS A 361 -14.47 26.12 7.31
C CYS A 361 -14.89 26.83 8.61
N VAL A 362 -14.59 26.23 9.76
CA VAL A 362 -14.88 26.83 11.09
C VAL A 362 -14.13 28.15 11.26
N PHE A 363 -12.85 28.19 10.89
CA PHE A 363 -12.06 29.42 10.95
C PHE A 363 -12.67 30.52 10.07
N ASN A 364 -13.03 30.19 8.82
CA ASN A 364 -13.57 31.14 7.86
C ASN A 364 -14.94 31.66 8.31
N TRP A 365 -15.86 30.78 8.72
CA TRP A 365 -17.23 31.18 9.10
C TRP A 365 -17.31 31.86 10.45
N PHE A 366 -16.55 31.42 11.45
CA PHE A 366 -16.75 31.87 12.84
C PHE A 366 -15.61 32.73 13.40
N LEU A 367 -14.35 32.44 13.07
CA LEU A 367 -13.20 33.12 13.73
C LEU A 367 -12.67 34.32 12.92
N SER A 368 -12.74 34.27 11.59
CA SER A 368 -12.13 35.28 10.71
C SER A 368 -12.64 36.70 10.99
N ALA A 369 -13.96 36.86 11.12
CA ALA A 369 -14.61 38.14 11.40
C ALA A 369 -14.20 38.72 12.77
N ARG A 370 -13.95 37.87 13.76
CA ARG A 370 -13.57 38.28 15.11
C ARG A 370 -12.10 38.72 15.20
N MET A 371 -11.23 38.15 14.38
CA MET A 371 -9.79 38.50 14.34
C MET A 371 -9.46 39.66 13.40
N ALA A 372 -10.30 39.94 12.41
CA ALA A 372 -10.15 41.10 11.52
C ALA A 372 -10.70 42.42 12.12
N ALA A 373 -11.30 42.38 13.31
CA ALA A 373 -11.83 43.57 13.97
C ALA A 373 -10.69 44.49 14.44
N THR A 374 -10.65 45.72 13.92
CA THR A 374 -9.67 46.73 14.33
C THR A 374 -9.85 47.12 15.81
N PRO A 375 -8.76 47.26 16.58
CA PRO A 375 -8.83 47.68 17.98
C PRO A 375 -9.43 49.09 18.08
N LYS A 376 -10.39 49.26 19.00
CA LYS A 376 -11.21 50.48 19.13
C LYS A 376 -10.45 51.74 19.59
N ASN A 377 -9.16 51.65 19.94
CA ASN A 377 -8.39 52.77 20.50
C ASN A 377 -7.04 52.95 19.79
N LEU A 378 -7.05 53.67 18.67
CA LEU A 378 -5.85 54.24 18.03
C LEU A 378 -5.87 55.79 18.03
N GLY A 379 -6.55 56.39 19.00
CA GLY A 379 -6.52 57.83 19.26
C GLY A 379 -5.51 58.19 20.35
N ARG A 380 -4.20 58.08 20.09
CA ARG A 380 -3.22 58.81 20.92
C ARG A 380 -2.85 60.10 20.19
N THR A 381 -3.59 61.15 20.50
CA THR A 381 -3.33 62.52 20.07
C THR A 381 -1.90 62.90 20.45
N VAL A 382 -1.05 63.19 19.47
CA VAL A 382 0.28 63.77 19.73
C VAL A 382 0.06 65.18 20.28
N GLN A 383 0.22 65.31 21.60
CA GLN A 383 0.14 66.59 22.29
C GLN A 383 1.36 67.42 21.87
N LYS A 384 1.18 68.39 20.96
CA LYS A 384 2.18 69.42 20.67
C LYS A 384 2.38 70.25 21.93
N ARG A 385 3.50 70.05 22.64
CA ARG A 385 3.99 71.02 23.64
C ARG A 385 4.35 72.31 22.90
N HIS A 386 3.51 73.34 23.02
CA HIS A 386 3.95 74.72 22.85
C HIS A 386 4.72 75.10 24.12
N GLY A 387 6.04 75.23 24.01
CA GLY A 387 6.85 75.88 25.03
C GLY A 387 6.77 77.38 24.80
N THR A 388 6.07 78.08 25.70
CA THR A 388 6.16 79.53 25.88
C THR A 388 7.54 79.83 26.47
N LEU A 389 8.39 80.54 25.72
CA LEU A 389 9.57 81.20 26.27
C LEU A 389 9.14 82.56 26.81
N VAL A 390 9.59 82.84 28.03
CA VAL A 390 9.51 84.14 28.74
C VAL A 390 10.23 85.22 27.96
#